data_AF-A0A957CJA8-F1
#
_entry.id   AF-A0A957CJA8-F1
#
_cell.length_a   1.000
_cell.length_b   1.000
_cell.length_c   1.000
_cell.angle_alpha   90.00
_cell.angle_beta   90.00
_cell.angle_gamma   90.00
#
_symmetry.space_group_name_H-M   'P 1'
#
loop_
_entity.id
_entity.type
_entity.pdbx_description
1 polymer ?
#
loop_
_entity_poly.entity_id
_entity_poly.type
_entity_poly.pdbx_seq_one_letter_code
_entity_poly.pdbx_strand_id
1 'polypeptide(L)'
;HLIFDDAGHLTLTSDMKQMHDQLEAMEPGSFQGFLSYLEEGHRHYHLAMENLVNKDFRRASEFFNAKNLPLIHQIKPLAKHYRHMDHYFDSPRLKAAFTFQDVYMGLSPFEAPATFSMMPYTELAHGVWYPKGGMYSIV
;
A
#
# COMPACT_ATOMS: atom_id res chain seq x y z
N HIS A 1 5.28 14.19 -0.44
CA HIS A 1 5.34 15.00 0.79
C HIS A 1 3.93 15.16 1.33
N LEU A 2 3.70 14.78 2.58
CA LEU A 2 2.44 14.95 3.30
C LEU A 2 2.65 16.02 4.37
N ILE A 3 1.73 16.98 4.44
CA ILE A 3 1.77 18.09 5.40
C ILE A 3 0.59 17.93 6.33
N PHE A 4 0.86 17.87 7.63
CA PHE A 4 -0.15 17.82 8.68
C PHE A 4 -0.38 19.22 9.25
N ASP A 5 -1.58 19.40 9.76
CA ASP A 5 -2.16 20.61 10.34
C ASP A 5 -1.39 21.14 11.56
N ASP A 6 -0.62 20.30 12.25
CA ASP A 6 0.21 20.64 13.40
C ASP A 6 1.71 20.88 13.07
N ALA A 7 2.01 21.21 11.81
CA ALA A 7 3.36 21.42 11.27
C ALA A 7 4.24 20.16 11.17
N GLY A 8 3.70 18.97 11.46
CA GLY A 8 4.33 17.71 11.10
C GLY A 8 4.37 17.54 9.57
N HIS A 9 5.46 17.00 9.05
CA HIS A 9 5.54 16.60 7.64
C HIS A 9 6.13 15.20 7.52
N LEU A 10 5.60 14.42 6.59
CA LEU A 10 6.12 13.10 6.25
C LEU A 10 6.50 13.07 4.78
N THR A 11 7.77 12.79 4.52
CA THR A 11 8.28 12.56 3.16
C THR A 11 8.41 11.06 2.94
N LEU A 12 7.45 10.49 2.19
CA LEU A 12 7.56 9.13 1.69
C LEU A 12 8.73 9.06 0.70
N THR A 13 9.73 8.26 1.04
CA THR A 13 10.98 8.12 0.29
C THR A 13 11.48 6.67 0.35
N SER A 14 12.27 6.26 -0.63
CA SER A 14 12.96 4.96 -0.63
C SER A 14 14.21 4.95 0.27
N ASP A 15 14.62 6.10 0.80
CA ASP A 15 15.70 6.19 1.79
C ASP A 15 15.21 5.68 3.16
N MET A 16 15.61 4.46 3.51
CA MET A 16 15.22 3.79 4.75
C MET A 16 15.70 4.51 6.02
N LYS A 17 16.83 5.21 5.97
CA LYS A 17 17.33 5.97 7.13
C LYS A 17 16.44 7.19 7.36
N GLN A 18 16.11 7.92 6.29
CA GLN A 18 15.18 9.05 6.40
C GLN A 18 13.79 8.60 6.82
N MET A 19 13.30 7.45 6.33
CA MET A 19 12.02 6.89 6.78
C MET A 19 12.07 6.52 8.27
N HIS A 20 13.13 5.86 8.73
CA HIS A 20 13.34 5.54 10.14
C HIS A 20 13.28 6.79 11.01
N ASP A 21 14.11 7.80 10.70
CA ASP A 21 14.23 9.00 11.54
C ASP A 21 12.91 9.80 11.58
N GLN A 22 12.18 9.90 10.46
CA GLN A 22 10.88 10.58 10.41
C GLN A 22 9.80 9.81 11.18
N LEU A 23 9.72 8.48 11.01
CA LEU A 23 8.70 7.65 11.65
C LEU A 23 8.90 7.60 13.17
N GLU A 24 10.12 7.36 13.64
CA GLU A 24 10.45 7.35 15.07
C GLU A 24 10.20 8.72 15.74
N ALA A 25 10.38 9.82 15.00
CA ALA A 25 10.06 11.16 15.50
C ALA A 25 8.54 11.41 15.61
N MET A 26 7.72 10.78 14.74
CA MET A 26 6.26 10.92 14.77
C MET A 26 5.60 9.98 15.77
N GLU A 27 6.06 8.74 15.83
CA GLU A 27 5.58 7.67 16.71
C GLU A 27 6.75 6.73 17.02
N PRO A 28 7.29 6.75 18.25
CA PRO A 28 8.38 5.85 18.63
C PRO A 28 8.00 4.36 18.45
N GLY A 29 8.84 3.59 17.78
CA GLY A 29 8.62 2.19 17.43
C GLY A 29 7.84 1.96 16.13
N SER A 30 7.32 3.01 15.49
CA SER A 30 6.54 2.89 14.26
C SER A 30 7.35 2.41 13.05
N PHE A 31 8.69 2.50 13.09
CA PHE A 31 9.51 1.99 12.00
C PHE A 31 9.38 0.47 11.84
N GLN A 32 9.23 -0.28 12.94
CA GLN A 32 9.03 -1.73 12.87
C GLN A 32 7.66 -2.07 12.25
N GLY A 33 6.64 -1.28 12.57
CA GLY A 33 5.32 -1.38 11.94
C GLY A 33 5.39 -1.10 10.44
N PHE A 34 6.12 -0.07 10.04
CA PHE A 34 6.39 0.24 8.63
C PHE A 34 7.07 -0.90 7.88
N LEU A 35 8.11 -1.52 8.44
CA LEU A 35 8.77 -2.67 7.81
C LEU A 35 7.81 -3.86 7.64
N SER A 36 6.99 -4.12 8.66
CA SER A 36 5.98 -5.19 8.62
C SER A 36 4.88 -4.90 7.57
N TYR A 37 4.53 -3.62 7.40
CA TYR A 37 3.61 -3.16 6.35
C TYR A 37 4.20 -3.35 4.95
N LEU A 38 5.48 -2.99 4.76
CA LEU A 38 6.19 -3.21 3.49
C LEU A 38 6.28 -4.70 3.14
N GLU A 39 6.56 -5.57 4.11
CA GLU A 39 6.58 -7.01 3.90
C GLU A 39 5.21 -7.54 3.46
N GLU A 40 4.12 -7.06 4.07
CA GLU A 40 2.78 -7.42 3.64
C GLU A 40 2.49 -6.92 2.22
N GLY A 41 2.83 -5.67 1.91
CA GLY A 41 2.65 -5.10 0.58
C GLY A 41 3.43 -5.86 -0.51
N HIS A 42 4.67 -6.27 -0.22
CA HIS A 42 5.47 -7.16 -1.08
C HIS A 42 4.75 -8.48 -1.36
N ARG A 43 4.22 -9.11 -0.32
CA ARG A 43 3.48 -10.38 -0.45
C ARG A 43 2.20 -10.18 -1.26
N HIS A 44 1.43 -9.12 -1.00
CA HIS A 44 0.22 -8.81 -1.76
C HIS A 44 0.54 -8.53 -3.24
N TYR A 45 1.57 -7.75 -3.52
CA TYR A 45 2.03 -7.45 -4.88
C TYR A 45 2.35 -8.73 -5.65
N HIS A 46 3.21 -9.60 -5.11
CA HIS A 46 3.60 -10.82 -5.81
C HIS A 46 2.45 -11.80 -6.00
N LEU A 47 1.61 -11.99 -4.99
CA LEU A 47 0.43 -12.85 -5.11
C LEU A 47 -0.55 -12.31 -6.14
N ALA A 48 -0.80 -11.01 -6.16
CA ALA A 48 -1.68 -10.37 -7.13
C ALA A 48 -1.11 -10.46 -8.55
N MET A 49 0.19 -10.20 -8.74
CA MET A 49 0.83 -10.30 -10.05
C MET A 49 0.79 -11.74 -10.60
N GLU A 50 1.18 -12.72 -9.78
CA GLU A 50 1.26 -14.13 -10.20
C GLU A 50 -0.12 -14.74 -10.44
N ASN A 51 -1.10 -14.42 -9.58
CA ASN A 51 -2.37 -15.13 -9.56
C ASN A 51 -3.55 -14.35 -10.12
N LEU A 52 -3.43 -13.04 -10.30
CA LEU A 52 -4.53 -12.19 -10.79
C LEU A 52 -4.16 -11.47 -12.09
N VAL A 53 -3.03 -10.75 -12.12
CA VAL A 53 -2.67 -9.89 -13.27
C VAL A 53 -2.13 -10.71 -14.45
N ASN A 54 -1.24 -11.67 -14.19
CA ASN A 54 -0.62 -12.47 -15.25
C ASN A 54 -1.48 -13.65 -15.71
N LYS A 55 -2.71 -13.80 -15.19
CA LYS A 55 -3.62 -14.90 -15.56
C LYS A 55 -4.80 -14.39 -16.37
N ASP A 56 -5.08 -15.06 -17.48
CA ASP A 56 -6.31 -14.88 -18.25
C ASP A 56 -7.50 -15.50 -17.49
N PHE A 57 -8.47 -14.68 -17.10
CA PHE A 57 -9.78 -15.16 -16.63
C PHE A 57 -10.81 -14.99 -17.74
N ARG A 58 -11.12 -16.09 -18.43
CA ARG A 58 -12.12 -16.11 -19.51
C ARG A 58 -13.51 -16.46 -18.96
N ARG A 59 -13.58 -17.07 -17.77
CA ARG A 59 -14.83 -17.44 -17.08
C ARG A 59 -14.77 -17.11 -15.60
N ALA A 60 -15.88 -16.66 -15.03
CA ALA A 60 -15.97 -16.37 -13.59
C ALA A 60 -15.62 -17.59 -12.70
N SER A 61 -15.91 -18.82 -13.16
CA SER A 61 -15.55 -20.05 -12.46
C SER A 61 -14.04 -20.34 -12.41
N GLU A 62 -13.24 -19.74 -13.30
CA GLU A 62 -11.78 -19.83 -13.26
C GLU A 62 -11.21 -18.98 -12.12
N PHE A 63 -11.92 -17.89 -11.78
CA PHE A 63 -11.59 -17.02 -10.66
C PHE A 63 -12.10 -17.60 -9.33
N PHE A 64 -13.39 -17.97 -9.26
CA PHE A 64 -14.04 -18.51 -8.07
C PHE A 64 -13.89 -20.03 -7.97
N ASN A 65 -12.65 -20.53 -7.95
CA ASN A 65 -12.36 -21.94 -7.75
C ASN A 65 -11.77 -22.21 -6.34
N ALA A 66 -11.90 -23.44 -5.84
CA ALA A 66 -11.41 -23.82 -4.52
C ALA A 66 -9.87 -23.66 -4.34
N LYS A 67 -9.10 -23.65 -5.43
CA LYS A 67 -7.65 -23.42 -5.41
C LYS A 67 -7.29 -21.95 -5.16
N ASN A 68 -8.19 -21.02 -5.48
CA ASN A 68 -8.01 -19.58 -5.25
C ASN A 68 -8.59 -19.12 -3.89
N LEU A 69 -9.27 -19.99 -3.16
CA LEU A 69 -9.82 -19.69 -1.84
C LEU A 69 -8.74 -19.23 -0.82
N PRO A 70 -7.54 -19.85 -0.78
CA PRO A 70 -6.45 -19.35 0.06
C PRO A 70 -5.99 -17.95 -0.32
N LEU A 71 -6.05 -17.57 -1.60
CA LEU A 71 -5.66 -16.23 -2.05
C LEU A 71 -6.56 -15.15 -1.44
N ILE A 72 -7.86 -15.41 -1.30
CA ILE A 72 -8.80 -14.49 -0.66
C ILE A 72 -8.36 -14.21 0.78
N HIS A 73 -7.94 -15.21 1.54
CA HIS A 73 -7.45 -14.95 2.88
C HIS A 73 -6.11 -14.19 2.86
N GLN A 74 -5.22 -14.56 1.94
CA GLN A 74 -3.87 -14.01 1.87
C GLN A 74 -3.83 -12.54 1.45
N ILE A 75 -4.64 -12.13 0.47
CA ILE A 75 -4.65 -10.74 -0.02
C ILE A 75 -5.59 -9.82 0.77
N LYS A 76 -6.30 -10.37 1.76
CA LYS A 76 -7.21 -9.67 2.69
C LYS A 76 -8.17 -8.68 2.00
N PRO A 77 -8.90 -9.07 0.94
CA PRO A 77 -9.73 -8.15 0.17
C PRO A 77 -10.99 -7.70 0.93
N LEU A 78 -11.35 -8.41 2.00
CA LEU A 78 -12.50 -8.10 2.86
C LEU A 78 -12.13 -7.21 4.05
N ALA A 79 -10.84 -7.08 4.36
CA ALA A 79 -10.38 -6.19 5.43
C ALA A 79 -10.37 -4.75 4.91
N LYS A 80 -10.80 -3.80 5.74
CA LYS A 80 -10.78 -2.38 5.39
C LYS A 80 -9.38 -1.81 5.61
N HIS A 81 -8.82 -1.15 4.61
CA HIS A 81 -7.42 -0.74 4.58
C HIS A 81 -7.06 0.16 5.77
N TYR A 82 -7.85 1.21 6.03
CA TYR A 82 -7.62 2.11 7.17
C TYR A 82 -7.64 1.38 8.52
N ARG A 83 -8.63 0.50 8.76
CA ARG A 83 -8.70 -0.30 9.99
C ARG A 83 -7.57 -1.31 10.07
N HIS A 84 -7.14 -1.84 8.93
CA HIS A 84 -6.02 -2.76 8.88
C HIS A 84 -4.72 -2.11 9.34
N MET A 85 -4.60 -0.78 9.20
CA MET A 85 -3.44 0.00 9.68
C MET A 85 -3.27 0.02 11.19
N ASP A 86 -4.30 -0.36 11.96
CA ASP A 86 -4.20 -0.52 13.42
C ASP A 86 -3.19 -1.62 13.83
N HIS A 87 -2.79 -2.52 12.92
CA HIS A 87 -1.75 -3.53 13.21
C HIS A 87 -0.32 -2.99 13.09
N TYR A 88 -0.13 -1.81 12.47
CA TYR A 88 1.18 -1.28 12.11
C TYR A 88 1.50 0.05 12.78
N PHE A 89 0.48 0.90 12.96
CA PHE A 89 0.65 2.24 13.50
C PHE A 89 -0.43 2.50 14.54
N ASP A 90 -0.13 3.28 15.55
CA ASP A 90 -1.13 3.78 16.50
C ASP A 90 -1.66 5.15 16.07
N SER A 91 -0.78 5.99 15.53
CA SER A 91 -1.01 7.36 15.11
C SER A 91 -1.98 7.43 13.94
N PRO A 92 -3.12 8.15 14.09
CA PRO A 92 -4.04 8.39 12.99
C PRO A 92 -3.39 9.07 11.77
N ARG A 93 -2.34 9.86 11.99
CA ARG A 93 -1.59 10.53 10.92
C ARG A 93 -0.84 9.54 10.05
N LEU A 94 -0.19 8.55 10.65
CA LEU A 94 0.51 7.50 9.92
C LEU A 94 -0.47 6.59 9.18
N LYS A 95 -1.58 6.21 9.83
CA LYS A 95 -2.66 5.45 9.18
C LYS A 95 -3.17 6.17 7.93
N ALA A 96 -3.52 7.45 8.08
CA ALA A 96 -3.97 8.27 6.96
C ALA A 96 -2.90 8.41 5.85
N ALA A 97 -1.63 8.60 6.22
CA ALA A 97 -0.53 8.71 5.27
C ALA A 97 -0.39 7.48 4.37
N PHE A 98 -0.40 6.28 4.96
CA PHE A 98 -0.22 5.03 4.23
C PHE A 98 -1.48 4.55 3.50
N THR A 99 -2.67 5.02 3.88
CA THR A 99 -3.91 4.79 3.11
C THR A 99 -4.25 5.89 2.12
N PHE A 100 -3.49 6.98 2.07
CA PHE A 100 -3.82 8.12 1.20
C PHE A 100 -3.92 7.71 -0.28
N GLN A 101 -3.15 6.71 -0.69
CA GLN A 101 -3.17 6.22 -2.06
C GLN A 101 -4.51 5.59 -2.49
N ASP A 102 -5.34 5.14 -1.57
CA ASP A 102 -6.68 4.64 -1.89
C ASP A 102 -7.51 5.72 -2.60
N VAL A 103 -7.26 7.00 -2.27
CA VAL A 103 -7.91 8.16 -2.89
C VAL A 103 -7.49 8.32 -4.36
N TYR A 104 -6.24 8.00 -4.72
CA TYR A 104 -5.81 8.02 -6.13
C TYR A 104 -6.58 7.04 -7.00
N MET A 105 -7.11 5.98 -6.39
CA MET A 105 -7.93 4.96 -7.05
C MET A 105 -9.43 5.29 -7.03
N GLY A 106 -9.81 6.47 -6.51
CA GLY A 106 -11.20 6.87 -6.35
C GLY A 106 -11.94 6.11 -5.25
N LEU A 107 -11.21 5.52 -4.29
CA LEU A 107 -11.78 4.76 -3.19
C LEU A 107 -11.66 5.53 -1.87
N SER A 108 -12.65 5.34 -1.00
CA SER A 108 -12.54 5.77 0.39
C SER A 108 -11.62 4.81 1.14
N PRO A 109 -10.60 5.28 1.90
CA PRO A 109 -9.70 4.40 2.65
C PRO A 109 -10.40 3.57 3.73
N PHE A 110 -11.58 4.01 4.17
CA PHE A 110 -12.44 3.27 5.11
C PHE A 110 -13.18 2.10 4.46
N GLU A 111 -13.32 2.11 3.14
CA GLU A 111 -14.01 1.07 2.38
C GLU A 111 -13.07 0.23 1.52
N ALA A 112 -11.91 0.80 1.18
CA ALA A 112 -10.87 0.18 0.38
C ALA A 112 -10.41 -1.16 1.00
N PRO A 113 -10.30 -2.22 0.20
CA PRO A 113 -9.64 -3.46 0.57
C PRO A 113 -8.19 -3.27 1.03
N ALA A 114 -7.77 -3.98 2.07
CA ALA A 114 -6.38 -4.02 2.52
C ALA A 114 -5.40 -4.58 1.47
N THR A 115 -5.91 -5.25 0.41
CA THR A 115 -5.12 -5.61 -0.77
C THR A 115 -4.37 -4.43 -1.38
N PHE A 116 -4.90 -3.20 -1.25
CA PHE A 116 -4.27 -2.00 -1.77
C PHE A 116 -2.99 -1.57 -1.05
N SER A 117 -2.59 -2.24 0.03
CA SER A 117 -1.26 -2.08 0.63
C SER A 117 -0.09 -2.43 -0.33
N MET A 118 -0.38 -3.11 -1.44
CA MET A 118 0.61 -3.30 -2.52
C MET A 118 0.98 -1.99 -3.23
N MET A 119 0.11 -0.97 -3.24
CA MET A 119 0.38 0.28 -3.95
C MET A 119 1.46 1.12 -3.24
N PRO A 120 1.43 1.29 -1.90
CA PRO A 120 2.52 1.98 -1.22
C PRO A 120 3.83 1.21 -1.32
N TYR A 121 3.75 -0.12 -1.29
CA TYR A 121 4.90 -0.97 -1.52
C TYR A 121 5.53 -0.73 -2.89
N THR A 122 4.77 -0.67 -3.99
CA THR A 122 5.36 -0.48 -5.31
C THR A 122 6.04 0.87 -5.46
N GLU A 123 5.45 1.94 -4.94
CA GLU A 123 6.08 3.27 -4.96
C GLU A 123 7.38 3.32 -4.14
N LEU A 124 7.39 2.68 -2.96
CA LEU A 124 8.55 2.69 -2.07
C LEU A 124 9.66 1.73 -2.52
N ALA A 125 9.30 0.59 -3.12
CA ALA A 125 10.25 -0.44 -3.55
C ALA A 125 10.72 -0.27 -5.00
N HIS A 126 9.83 0.05 -5.93
CA HIS A 126 10.16 0.22 -7.36
C HIS A 126 10.41 1.69 -7.74
N GLY A 127 10.07 2.62 -6.86
CA GLY A 127 10.24 4.05 -7.09
C GLY A 127 9.15 4.65 -7.98
N VAL A 128 9.11 5.98 -7.96
CA VAL A 128 8.21 6.78 -8.81
C VAL A 128 9.03 7.38 -9.95
N TRP A 129 8.59 7.14 -11.19
CA TRP A 129 9.29 7.55 -12.39
C TRP A 129 8.56 8.68 -13.11
N TYR A 130 9.30 9.65 -13.64
CA TYR A 130 8.75 10.73 -14.45
C TYR A 130 9.35 10.67 -15.88
N PRO A 131 8.51 10.54 -16.93
CA PRO A 131 9.00 10.46 -18.30
C PRO A 131 9.65 11.78 -18.74
N LYS A 132 10.81 11.68 -19.41
CA LYS A 132 11.48 12.84 -19.97
C LYS A 132 10.63 13.41 -21.12
N GLY A 133 10.20 14.66 -21.00
CA GLY A 133 9.23 15.29 -21.92
C GLY A 133 7.80 15.38 -21.36
N GLY A 134 7.59 14.90 -20.13
CA GLY A 134 6.32 14.98 -19.42
C GLY A 134 5.35 13.88 -19.82
N MET A 135 4.22 13.80 -19.09
CA MET A 135 3.23 12.73 -19.26
C MET A 135 2.66 12.65 -20.68
N TYR A 136 2.60 13.76 -21.41
CA TYR A 136 2.13 13.80 -22.78
C TYR A 136 2.99 12.97 -23.75
N SER A 137 4.25 12.67 -23.40
CA SER A 137 5.13 11.82 -24.21
C SER A 137 4.78 10.33 -24.21
N ILE A 138 3.87 9.90 -23.33
CA ILE A 138 3.43 8.49 -23.20
C ILE A 138 2.19 8.20 -24.06
N VAL A 139 1.41 9.24 -24.40
CA VAL A 139 0.12 9.12 -25.11
C VAL A 139 0.30 9.02 -26.62
#